data_AF-Q7MBJ9-F1
#
_entry.id   AF-Q7MBJ9-F1
#
_cell.length_a   1.000
_cell.length_b   1.000
_cell.length_c   1.000
_cell.angle_alpha   90.00
_cell.angle_beta   90.00
_cell.angle_gamma   90.00
#
_symmetry.space_group_name_H-M   'P 1'
#
loop_
_entity.id
_entity.type
_entity.pdbx_description
1 polymer ?
#
loop_
_entity_poly.entity_id
_entity_poly.type
_entity_poly.pdbx_seq_one_letter_code
_entity_poly.pdbx_strand_id
1 'polypeptide(L)'
;MADILINLDEPLFVPSVDISLLDMVKFGNFTWPTGATCVTQECDGELLWWSASVGDVTAARQVAKPDTGLMPLIGLGAQVHADYYLANGQEVVANDWQKAVVTIEQFTGLES
;
A
#
# COMPACT_ATOMS: atom_id res chain seq x y z
N MET A 1 -29.72 -1.30 -17.82
CA MET A 1 -28.64 -0.28 -17.85
C MET A 1 -28.37 0.03 -16.39
N ALA A 2 -27.19 -0.26 -15.88
CA ALA A 2 -26.84 0.04 -14.50
C ALA A 2 -26.25 1.45 -14.48
N ASP A 3 -26.85 2.34 -13.70
CA ASP A 3 -26.32 3.68 -13.50
C ASP A 3 -25.04 3.58 -12.65
N ILE A 4 -23.94 4.17 -13.13
CA ILE A 4 -22.71 4.31 -12.34
C ILE A 4 -22.90 5.53 -11.45
N LEU A 5 -23.07 5.30 -10.15
CA LEU A 5 -23.08 6.34 -9.13
C LEU A 5 -21.64 6.62 -8.69
N ILE A 6 -21.15 7.84 -8.96
CA ILE A 6 -19.85 8.32 -8.50
C ILE A 6 -20.12 9.36 -7.41
N ASN A 7 -19.68 9.08 -6.18
CA ASN A 7 -19.76 10.04 -5.08
C ASN A 7 -18.51 10.91 -5.07
N LEU A 8 -18.62 12.13 -5.60
CA LEU A 8 -17.50 13.08 -5.64
C LEU A 8 -17.25 13.77 -4.29
N ASP A 9 -18.12 13.56 -3.30
CA ASP A 9 -17.97 14.10 -1.94
C ASP A 9 -17.16 13.16 -1.03
N GLU A 10 -16.84 11.95 -1.49
CA GLU A 10 -16.04 11.00 -0.72
C GLU A 10 -14.58 11.49 -0.60
N PRO A 11 -14.03 11.55 0.63
CA PRO A 11 -12.67 12.04 0.83
C PRO A 11 -11.66 11.09 0.18
N LEU A 12 -10.76 11.65 -0.63
CA LEU A 12 -9.65 10.92 -1.26
C LEU A 12 -8.68 10.31 -0.22
N PHE A 13 -8.52 10.98 0.92
CA PHE A 13 -7.58 10.58 1.96
C PHE A 13 -8.32 9.95 3.14
N VAL A 14 -8.00 8.70 3.46
CA VAL A 14 -8.48 8.04 4.68
C VAL A 14 -7.65 8.46 5.90
N PRO A 15 -8.18 8.34 7.14
CA PRO A 15 -7.43 8.77 8.32
C PRO A 15 -6.17 7.94 8.55
N SER A 16 -5.15 8.58 9.11
CA SER A 16 -3.93 7.93 9.55
C SER A 16 -4.06 7.43 11.00
N VAL A 17 -3.46 6.29 11.30
CA VAL A 17 -3.35 5.74 12.66
C VAL A 17 -1.89 5.64 13.09
N ASP A 18 -1.65 5.63 14.40
CA ASP A 18 -0.30 5.55 14.97
C ASP A 18 0.25 4.11 14.98
N ILE A 19 0.38 3.53 13.78
CA ILE A 19 0.93 2.20 13.52
C ILE A 19 1.80 2.32 12.27
N SER A 20 2.99 1.71 12.27
CA SER A 20 3.86 1.67 11.09
C SER A 20 3.29 0.73 10.02
N LEU A 21 3.64 0.93 8.75
CA LEU A 21 3.19 0.05 7.67
C LEU A 21 3.69 -1.38 7.88
N LEU A 22 4.91 -1.55 8.42
CA LEU A 22 5.45 -2.86 8.75
C LEU A 22 4.58 -3.60 9.78
N ASP A 23 4.19 -2.90 10.85
CA ASP A 23 3.35 -3.48 11.90
C ASP A 23 1.93 -3.78 11.37
N MET A 24 1.36 -2.90 10.55
CA MET A 24 0.09 -3.16 9.87
C MET A 24 0.14 -4.45 9.05
N VAL A 25 1.19 -4.63 8.25
CA VAL A 25 1.32 -5.81 7.39
C VAL A 25 1.58 -7.07 8.22
N LYS A 26 2.43 -7.00 9.26
CA LYS A 26 2.75 -8.13 10.13
C LYS A 26 1.57 -8.59 10.98
N PHE A 27 0.80 -7.66 11.54
CA PHE A 27 -0.27 -7.97 12.49
C PHE A 27 -1.68 -7.92 11.88
N GLY A 28 -1.81 -7.46 10.62
CA GLY A 28 -3.07 -7.35 9.89
C GLY A 28 -3.59 -8.65 9.27
N ASN A 29 -2.99 -9.80 9.59
CA ASN A 29 -3.41 -11.12 9.09
C ASN A 29 -3.38 -11.24 7.55
N PHE A 30 -2.48 -10.52 6.90
CA PHE A 30 -2.25 -10.64 5.46
C PHE A 30 -1.39 -11.86 5.13
N THR A 31 -1.66 -12.47 3.97
CA THR A 31 -0.76 -13.47 3.38
C THR A 31 0.11 -12.78 2.36
N TRP A 32 1.44 -12.89 2.48
CA TRP A 32 2.36 -12.33 1.49
C TRP A 32 2.10 -12.97 0.11
N PRO A 33 1.67 -12.21 -0.91
CA PRO A 33 1.33 -12.78 -2.22
C PRO A 33 2.54 -13.38 -2.91
N THR A 34 2.33 -14.50 -3.61
CA THR A 34 3.41 -15.14 -4.39
C THR A 34 3.88 -14.18 -5.50
N GLY A 35 5.18 -13.92 -5.56
CA GLY A 35 5.79 -13.04 -6.54
C GLY A 35 5.89 -11.56 -6.12
N ALA A 36 5.34 -11.18 -4.96
CA ALA A 36 5.55 -9.85 -4.41
C ALA A 36 6.94 -9.75 -3.75
N THR A 37 7.65 -8.67 -4.02
CA THR A 37 8.96 -8.32 -3.44
C THR A 37 8.80 -7.33 -2.28
N CYS A 38 7.80 -6.45 -2.36
CA CYS A 38 7.46 -5.46 -1.35
C CYS A 38 5.98 -5.07 -1.40
N VAL A 39 5.56 -4.33 -0.37
CA VAL A 39 4.24 -3.72 -0.24
C VAL A 39 4.37 -2.25 0.14
N THR A 40 3.50 -1.43 -0.42
CA THR A 40 3.34 -0.02 -0.06
C THR A 40 1.88 0.31 0.19
N GLN A 41 1.57 1.53 0.63
CA GLN A 41 0.19 1.96 0.84
C GLN A 41 -0.12 3.27 0.09
N GLU A 42 -1.37 3.42 -0.33
CA GLU A 42 -1.90 4.61 -1.00
C GLU A 42 -2.81 5.44 -0.09
N CYS A 43 -3.14 6.66 -0.53
CA CYS A 43 -3.84 7.65 0.30
C CYS A 43 -5.26 7.24 0.73
N ASP A 44 -5.88 6.32 0.00
CA ASP A 44 -7.18 5.73 0.25
C ASP A 44 -7.09 4.49 1.17
N GLY A 45 -5.90 4.15 1.65
CA GLY A 45 -5.66 3.01 2.53
C GLY A 45 -5.31 1.71 1.80
N GLU A 46 -5.35 1.70 0.46
CA GLU A 46 -5.05 0.50 -0.34
C GLU A 46 -3.60 0.07 -0.13
N LEU A 47 -3.40 -1.19 0.23
CA LEU A 47 -2.10 -1.85 0.25
C LEU A 47 -1.84 -2.43 -1.13
N LEU A 48 -0.75 -1.99 -1.76
CA LEU A 48 -0.34 -2.47 -3.08
C LEU A 48 0.90 -3.35 -2.98
N TRP A 49 0.75 -4.60 -3.43
CA TRP A 49 1.80 -5.61 -3.44
C TRP A 49 2.48 -5.62 -4.81
N TRP A 50 3.80 -5.42 -4.84
CA TRP A 50 4.55 -5.21 -6.07
C TRP A 50 5.49 -6.36 -6.39
N SER A 51 5.59 -6.74 -7.66
CA SER A 51 6.61 -7.65 -8.19
C SER A 51 7.87 -6.92 -8.71
N ALA A 52 7.80 -5.58 -8.85
CA ALA A 52 8.93 -4.74 -9.22
C ALA A 52 10.08 -4.85 -8.19
N SER A 53 11.29 -4.44 -8.56
CA SER A 53 12.40 -4.51 -7.61
C SER A 53 12.17 -3.55 -6.43
N VAL A 54 12.61 -3.92 -5.22
CA VAL A 54 12.52 -3.04 -4.05
C VAL A 54 13.19 -1.69 -4.30
N GLY A 55 14.30 -1.68 -5.06
CA GLY A 55 15.00 -0.45 -5.45
C GLY A 55 14.14 0.47 -6.31
N ASP A 56 13.46 -0.06 -7.33
CA ASP A 56 12.58 0.73 -8.20
C ASP A 56 11.37 1.26 -7.42
N VAL A 57 10.75 0.43 -6.57
CA VAL A 57 9.62 0.86 -5.73
C VAL A 57 10.04 1.94 -4.74
N THR A 58 11.23 1.81 -4.14
CA THR A 58 11.79 2.81 -3.23
C THR A 58 12.06 4.13 -3.96
N ALA A 59 12.66 4.08 -5.15
CA ALA A 59 12.91 5.27 -5.95
C ALA A 59 11.59 5.96 -6.37
N ALA A 60 10.57 5.18 -6.78
CA ALA A 60 9.25 5.69 -7.10
C ALA A 60 8.58 6.35 -5.88
N ARG A 61 8.63 5.71 -4.70
CA ARG A 61 8.03 6.23 -3.46
C ARG A 61 8.62 7.59 -3.06
N GLN A 62 9.90 7.85 -3.35
CA GLN A 62 10.53 9.14 -3.06
C GLN A 62 9.99 10.31 -3.90
N VAL A 63 9.46 10.04 -5.10
CA VAL A 63 8.97 11.06 -6.03
C VAL A 63 7.46 11.03 -6.25
N ALA A 64 6.79 9.99 -5.76
CA ALA A 64 5.35 9.81 -5.85
C ALA A 64 4.61 10.95 -5.14
N LYS A 65 3.53 11.42 -5.77
CA LYS A 65 2.61 12.33 -5.10
C LYS A 65 1.55 11.51 -4.35
N PRO A 66 1.19 11.90 -3.12
CA PRO A 66 0.19 11.21 -2.32
C PRO A 66 -1.15 10.97 -3.04
N ASP A 67 -1.57 11.87 -3.92
CA ASP A 67 -2.87 11.83 -4.64
C ASP A 67 -2.83 11.05 -5.96
N THR A 68 -1.66 10.73 -6.48
CA THR A 68 -1.50 9.93 -7.72
C THR A 68 -0.96 8.54 -7.48
N GLY A 69 -0.33 8.32 -6.32
CA GLY A 69 0.25 7.03 -5.92
C GLY A 69 1.38 6.53 -6.82
N LEU A 70 1.67 5.23 -6.71
CA LEU A 70 2.84 4.60 -7.35
C LEU A 70 2.56 4.00 -8.72
N MET A 71 1.29 3.71 -9.04
CA MET A 71 0.91 3.09 -10.32
C MET A 71 1.46 3.82 -11.55
N PRO A 72 1.46 5.17 -11.66
CA PRO A 72 2.00 5.86 -12.83
C PRO A 72 3.52 5.74 -12.99
N LEU A 73 4.23 5.40 -11.91
CA LEU A 73 5.70 5.34 -11.88
C LEU A 73 6.22 3.91 -12.07
N ILE A 74 5.55 2.93 -11.46
CA ILE A 74 5.95 1.51 -11.51
C ILE A 74 5.24 0.77 -12.65
N GLY A 75 3.97 1.11 -12.90
CA GLY A 75 3.12 0.48 -13.90
C GLY A 75 2.22 -0.63 -13.35
N LEU A 76 0.99 -0.69 -13.88
CA LEU A 76 -0.02 -1.68 -13.49
C LEU A 76 0.44 -3.14 -13.64
N GLY A 77 1.30 -3.43 -14.60
CA GLY A 77 1.80 -4.80 -14.84
C GLY A 77 2.68 -5.35 -13.71
N ALA A 78 3.16 -4.49 -12.80
CA ALA A 78 3.95 -4.90 -11.65
C ALA A 78 3.11 -5.14 -10.39
N GLN A 79 1.85 -4.72 -10.36
CA GLN A 79 0.94 -4.97 -9.24
C GLN A 79 0.53 -6.44 -9.23
N VAL A 80 0.80 -7.11 -8.11
CA VAL A 80 0.51 -8.54 -7.92
C VAL A 80 -0.87 -8.72 -7.28
N HIS A 81 -1.18 -7.88 -6.29
CA HIS A 81 -2.37 -7.98 -5.47
C HIS A 81 -2.67 -6.63 -4.81
N ALA A 82 -3.87 -6.49 -4.25
CA ALA A 82 -4.25 -5.36 -3.40
C ALA A 82 -5.09 -5.83 -2.22
N ASP A 83 -4.91 -5.19 -1.07
CA ASP A 83 -5.69 -5.42 0.14
C ASP A 83 -6.00 -4.09 0.85
N TYR A 84 -6.85 -4.13 1.88
CA TYR A 84 -7.07 -3.01 2.79
C TYR A 84 -6.89 -3.46 4.24
N TYR A 85 -6.25 -2.62 5.04
CA TYR A 85 -6.27 -2.77 6.50
C TYR A 85 -7.44 -1.98 7.07
N LEU A 86 -8.27 -2.65 7.89
CA LEU A 86 -9.43 -2.04 8.52
C LEU A 86 -9.23 -1.87 10.02
N ALA A 87 -9.15 -0.62 10.50
CA ALA A 87 -9.22 -0.30 11.91
C ALA A 87 -10.69 -0.07 12.30
N ASN A 88 -11.25 -0.97 13.12
CA ASN A 88 -12.67 -0.93 13.53
C ASN A 88 -13.66 -0.88 12.34
N GLY A 89 -13.33 -1.56 11.23
CA GLY A 89 -14.16 -1.59 10.03
C GLY A 89 -13.99 -0.39 9.09
N GLN A 90 -13.04 0.51 9.37
CA GLN A 90 -12.71 1.66 8.52
C GLN A 90 -11.30 1.51 7.92
N GLU A 91 -11.17 1.83 6.64
CA GLU A 91 -9.88 1.94 5.95
C GLU A 91 -9.02 3.04 6.58
N VAL A 92 -7.74 2.75 6.77
CA VAL A 92 -6.78 3.67 7.39
C VAL A 92 -5.42 3.56 6.74
N VAL A 93 -4.63 4.62 6.84
CA VAL A 93 -3.21 4.60 6.47
C VAL A 93 -2.30 4.50 7.70
N ALA A 94 -1.15 3.87 7.54
CA ALA A 94 -0.06 3.86 8.52
C ALA A 94 0.44 5.28 8.81
N ASN A 95 1.22 5.49 9.86
CA ASN A 95 1.80 6.81 10.15
C ASN A 95 2.97 7.17 9.20
N ASP A 96 3.59 6.17 8.57
CA ASP A 96 4.76 6.28 7.70
C ASP A 96 4.48 5.92 6.23
N TRP A 97 3.20 5.74 5.87
CA TRP A 97 2.74 5.25 4.56
C TRP A 97 3.35 5.97 3.35
N GLN A 98 3.59 7.28 3.46
CA GLN A 98 4.16 8.10 2.37
C GLN A 98 5.62 7.79 2.06
N LYS A 99 6.31 7.06 2.93
CA LYS A 99 7.74 6.74 2.81
C LYS A 99 8.02 5.26 2.86
N ALA A 100 7.14 4.49 3.50
CA ALA A 100 7.36 3.09 3.76
C ALA A 100 7.32 2.25 2.47
N VAL A 101 8.31 1.36 2.36
CA VAL A 101 8.34 0.23 1.42
C VAL A 101 8.71 -0.97 2.26
N VAL A 102 7.73 -1.82 2.55
CA VAL A 102 7.93 -3.00 3.40
C VAL A 102 8.37 -4.16 2.52
N THR A 103 9.51 -4.76 2.82
CA THR A 103 10.05 -5.89 2.04
C THR A 103 9.63 -7.24 2.61
N ILE A 104 9.73 -8.29 1.79
CA ILE A 104 9.49 -9.67 2.25
C ILE A 104 10.46 -10.09 3.37
N GLU A 105 11.70 -9.60 3.34
CA GLU A 105 12.72 -9.86 4.37
C GLU A 105 12.29 -9.24 5.70
N GLN A 106 11.83 -7.99 5.68
CA GLN A 106 11.29 -7.31 6.86
C GLN A 106 10.06 -8.01 7.44
N PHE A 107 9.15 -8.47 6.56
CA PHE A 107 7.95 -9.20 6.95
C PHE A 107 8.28 -10.54 7.61
N THR A 108 9.19 -11.31 7.02
CA THR A 108 9.60 -12.64 7.53
C THR A 108 10.55 -12.57 8.72
N GLY A 109 11.15 -11.41 9.00
CA GLY A 109 12.12 -11.23 10.08
C GLY A 109 13.50 -11.79 9.75
N LEU A 110 13.84 -11.94 8.47
CA LEU A 110 15.13 -12.44 7.98
C LEU A 110 16.13 -11.32 7.67
N GLU A 111 16.07 -10.21 8.41
CA GLU A 111 17.03 -9.11 8.22
C GLU A 111 18.46 -9.62 8.50
N SER A 112 19.36 -9.42 7.53
CA SER A 112 20.78 -9.84 7.61
C SER A 112 21.62 -8.87 8.43
#